data_AF-A0A9J6DZ20-F1
#
_entry.id   AF-A0A9J6DZ20-F1
#
_cell.length_a   1.000
_cell.length_b   1.000
_cell.length_c   1.000
_cell.angle_alpha   90.00
_cell.angle_beta   90.00
_cell.angle_gamma   90.00
#
_symmetry.space_group_name_H-M   'P 1'
#
loop_
_entity.id
_entity.type
_entity.pdbx_description
1 polymer ?
#
loop_
_entity_poly.entity_id
_entity_poly.type
_entity_poly.pdbx_seq_one_letter_code
_entity_poly.pdbx_strand_id
1 'polypeptide(L)'
;MRLSAYARDLRGPAKVRYEQKVYLCGGIDPFDFSSDEAVCDMKCYPRIEFTDIKDYLVDGTSFTTRGELKAHKSMDAHNYVTSGWVQQPRVRDLGDATASSSET
;
A
#
# COMPACT_ATOMS: atom_id res chain seq x y z
N MET A 1 -11.18 -6.34 -14.87
CA MET A 1 -10.32 -6.34 -13.67
C MET A 1 -9.44 -7.58 -13.68
N ARG A 2 -8.15 -7.41 -13.40
CA ARG A 2 -7.19 -8.50 -13.18
C ARG A 2 -7.04 -8.70 -11.67
N LEU A 3 -7.42 -9.87 -11.16
CA LEU A 3 -7.50 -10.17 -9.72
C LEU A 3 -6.56 -11.33 -9.35
N SER A 4 -5.81 -11.14 -8.27
CA SER A 4 -4.90 -12.15 -7.73
C SER A 4 -5.65 -13.34 -7.15
N ALA A 5 -4.91 -14.42 -6.84
CA ALA A 5 -5.46 -15.55 -6.09
C ALA A 5 -6.01 -15.14 -4.71
N TYR A 6 -5.35 -14.19 -4.05
CA TYR A 6 -5.79 -13.64 -2.77
C TYR A 6 -7.15 -12.95 -2.88
N ALA A 7 -7.31 -12.06 -3.86
CA ALA A 7 -8.56 -11.34 -4.10
C ALA A 7 -9.72 -12.29 -4.40
N ARG A 8 -9.44 -13.39 -5.09
CA ARG A 8 -10.44 -14.42 -5.42
C ARG A 8 -10.92 -15.20 -4.19
N ASP A 9 -10.05 -15.42 -3.21
CA ASP A 9 -10.37 -16.16 -1.98
C ASP A 9 -11.15 -15.32 -0.95
N LEU A 10 -11.03 -13.99 -1.00
CA LEU A 10 -11.79 -13.09 -0.13
C LEU A 10 -13.31 -13.30 -0.27
N ARG A 11 -14.04 -13.12 0.84
CA ARG A 11 -15.50 -13.30 0.90
C ARG A 11 -16.20 -12.13 1.59
N GLY A 12 -17.49 -12.00 1.31
CA GLY A 12 -18.37 -11.03 1.97
C GLY A 12 -17.96 -9.58 1.75
N PRO A 13 -18.21 -8.69 2.74
CA PRO A 13 -17.93 -7.26 2.62
C PRO A 13 -16.45 -6.92 2.36
N ALA A 14 -15.53 -7.78 2.79
CA ALA A 14 -14.10 -7.59 2.54
C ALA A 14 -13.76 -7.67 1.05
N LYS A 15 -14.35 -8.63 0.33
CA LYS A 15 -14.16 -8.78 -1.12
C LYS A 15 -14.64 -7.55 -1.87
N VAL A 16 -15.84 -7.07 -1.55
CA VAL A 16 -16.44 -5.89 -2.21
C VAL A 16 -15.55 -4.66 -2.04
N ARG A 17 -15.11 -4.36 -0.81
CA ARG A 17 -14.19 -3.25 -0.56
C ARG A 17 -12.86 -3.40 -1.26
N TYR A 18 -12.36 -4.63 -1.35
CA TYR A 18 -11.10 -4.92 -2.02
C TYR A 18 -11.21 -4.68 -3.53
N GLU A 19 -12.23 -5.23 -4.19
CA GLU A 19 -12.48 -5.02 -5.62
C GLU A 19 -12.68 -3.53 -5.95
N GLN A 20 -13.39 -2.78 -5.10
CA GLN A 20 -13.51 -1.32 -5.23
C GLN A 20 -12.15 -0.62 -5.19
N LYS A 21 -11.23 -1.01 -4.30
CA LYS A 21 -9.87 -0.45 -4.27
C LYS A 21 -9.10 -0.79 -5.54
N VAL A 22 -9.19 -2.04 -6.00
CA VAL A 22 -8.56 -2.46 -7.26
C VAL A 22 -9.12 -1.66 -8.44
N TYR A 23 -10.40 -1.32 -8.43
CA TYR A 23 -11.03 -0.47 -9.46
C TYR A 23 -10.35 0.90 -9.54
N LEU A 24 -10.18 1.55 -8.38
CA LEU A 24 -9.53 2.85 -8.28
C LEU A 24 -8.06 2.82 -8.73
N CYS A 25 -7.42 1.66 -8.63
CA CYS A 25 -6.05 1.42 -9.10
C CYS A 25 -5.98 0.95 -10.57
N GLY A 26 -6.89 1.41 -11.43
CA GLY A 26 -6.90 1.04 -12.86
C GLY A 26 -7.35 -0.40 -13.14
N GLY A 27 -7.99 -1.06 -12.18
CA GLY A 27 -8.54 -2.40 -12.33
C GLY A 27 -7.49 -3.52 -12.35
N ILE A 28 -6.26 -3.26 -11.91
CA ILE A 28 -5.18 -4.24 -11.80
C ILE A 28 -4.83 -4.44 -10.33
N ASP A 29 -4.94 -5.67 -9.85
CA ASP A 29 -4.59 -6.05 -8.49
C ASP A 29 -3.06 -6.02 -8.28
N PRO A 30 -2.55 -5.27 -7.28
CA PRO A 30 -1.12 -5.21 -6.97
C PRO A 30 -0.48 -6.56 -6.65
N PHE A 31 -1.24 -7.53 -6.14
CA PHE A 31 -0.71 -8.86 -5.81
C PHE A 31 -0.57 -9.78 -7.03
N ASP A 32 -1.09 -9.37 -8.19
CA ASP A 32 -0.98 -10.13 -9.43
C ASP A 32 0.13 -9.61 -10.35
N PHE A 33 0.87 -8.57 -9.97
CA PHE A 33 1.97 -8.03 -10.78
C PHE A 33 3.10 -9.04 -10.97
N SER A 34 3.59 -9.14 -12.21
CA SER A 34 4.84 -9.84 -12.48
C SER A 34 6.05 -8.98 -12.08
N SER A 35 7.22 -9.62 -11.94
CA SER A 35 8.48 -8.93 -11.63
C SER A 35 8.86 -7.83 -12.65
N ASP A 36 8.35 -7.93 -13.88
CA ASP A 36 8.64 -7.00 -14.96
C ASP A 36 7.66 -5.81 -14.99
N GLU A 37 6.49 -5.95 -14.37
CA GLU A 37 5.45 -4.92 -14.33
C GLU A 37 5.63 -3.91 -13.19
N ALA A 38 6.51 -4.22 -12.23
CA ALA A 38 6.72 -3.39 -11.05
C ALA A 38 8.21 -3.11 -10.83
N VAL A 39 8.52 -1.85 -10.54
CA VAL A 39 9.88 -1.38 -10.30
C VAL A 39 10.13 -1.23 -8.80
N CYS A 40 11.39 -1.41 -8.40
CA CYS A 40 11.86 -1.17 -7.05
C CYS A 40 12.79 0.05 -7.06
N ASP A 41 12.22 1.23 -7.31
CA ASP A 41 12.94 2.50 -7.34
C ASP A 41 12.31 3.50 -6.35
N MET A 42 13.15 4.02 -5.45
CA MET A 42 12.76 5.05 -4.48
C MET A 42 12.28 6.34 -5.17
N LYS A 43 12.71 6.62 -6.40
CA LYS A 43 12.23 7.78 -7.16
C LYS A 43 10.75 7.67 -7.53
N CYS A 44 10.21 6.46 -7.61
CA CYS A 44 8.80 6.20 -7.88
C CYS A 44 7.95 6.27 -6.61
N TYR A 45 8.56 6.44 -5.44
CA TYR A 45 7.81 6.56 -4.20
C TYR A 45 7.15 7.94 -4.13
N PRO A 46 5.98 8.05 -3.47
CA PRO A 46 5.42 9.35 -3.17
C PRO A 46 6.47 10.17 -2.41
N ARG A 47 6.56 11.46 -2.74
CA ARG A 47 7.38 12.39 -1.96
C ARG A 47 6.73 12.55 -0.59
N ILE A 48 7.43 12.08 0.43
CA ILE A 48 7.00 12.16 1.82
C ILE A 48 8.01 13.05 2.54
N GLU A 49 7.53 14.16 3.09
CA GLU A 49 8.33 15.05 3.92
C GLU A 49 8.25 14.63 5.39
N PHE A 50 9.20 15.11 6.20
CA PHE A 50 9.21 14.83 7.64
C PHE A 50 7.92 15.29 8.33
N THR A 51 7.35 16.40 7.88
CA THR A 51 6.07 16.92 8.37
C THR A 51 4.94 15.93 8.13
N ASP A 52 4.87 15.30 6.96
CA ASP A 52 3.84 14.30 6.65
C ASP A 52 3.93 13.09 7.59
N ILE A 53 5.16 12.66 7.90
CA ILE A 53 5.42 11.56 8.85
C ILE A 53 5.00 11.96 10.26
N LYS A 54 5.39 13.16 10.71
CA LYS A 54 5.02 13.69 12.03
C LYS A 54 3.51 13.80 12.15
N ASP A 55 2.86 14.38 11.16
CA ASP A 55 1.42 14.62 11.17
C ASP A 55 0.68 13.29 11.18
N TYR A 56 1.09 12.30 10.37
CA TYR A 56 0.48 10.97 10.38
C TYR A 56 0.66 10.24 11.72
N LEU A 57 1.85 10.28 12.32
CA LEU A 57 2.16 9.53 13.53
C LEU A 57 1.70 10.21 14.81
N VAL A 58 1.71 11.55 14.87
CA VAL A 58 1.51 12.32 16.11
C VAL A 58 0.19 13.08 16.09
N ASP A 59 -0.14 13.73 14.99
CA ASP A 59 -1.25 14.69 14.92
C ASP A 59 -2.52 14.07 14.28
N GLY A 60 -2.37 12.95 13.57
CA GLY A 60 -3.46 12.14 13.03
C GLY A 60 -4.20 11.37 14.12
N THR A 61 -5.51 11.16 13.95
CA THR A 61 -6.32 10.29 14.80
C THR A 61 -5.93 8.83 14.58
N SER A 62 -4.78 8.42 15.12
CA SER A 62 -4.34 7.03 15.09
C SER A 62 -4.78 6.32 16.38
N PHE A 63 -5.07 5.02 16.25
CA PHE A 63 -5.29 4.10 17.38
C PHE A 63 -4.01 3.89 18.21
N THR A 64 -2.86 4.34 17.68
CA THR A 64 -1.54 4.09 18.23
C THR A 64 -1.22 5.10 19.31
N THR A 65 -1.11 4.62 20.54
CA THR A 65 -0.72 5.42 21.69
C THR A 65 0.72 5.92 21.56
N ARG A 66 1.05 7.03 22.25
CA ARG A 66 2.43 7.53 22.38
C ARG A 66 3.41 6.46 22.90
N GLY A 67 2.93 5.46 23.63
CA GLY A 67 3.72 4.32 24.11
C GLY A 67 4.09 3.35 22.98
N GLU A 68 3.16 3.06 22.08
CA GLU A 68 3.37 2.19 20.92
C GLU A 68 4.26 2.85 19.87
N LEU A 69 4.18 4.18 19.68
CA LEU A 69 5.15 4.92 18.86
C LEU A 69 6.57 4.87 19.45
N LYS A 70 6.69 4.79 20.78
CA LYS A 70 7.98 4.58 21.47
C LYS A 70 8.48 3.13 21.35
N ALA A 71 7.61 2.16 21.03
CA ALA A 71 7.98 0.76 20.86
C ALA A 71 8.85 0.49 19.61
N HIS A 72 9.09 1.51 18.76
CA HIS A 72 10.21 1.51 17.80
C HIS A 72 11.56 1.12 18.45
N LYS A 73 11.72 1.29 19.77
CA LYS A 73 12.90 0.87 20.54
C LYS A 73 12.81 -0.53 21.19
N SER A 74 11.72 -1.29 21.08
CA SER A 74 11.59 -2.61 21.75
C SER A 74 12.33 -3.76 21.04
N MET A 75 13.14 -3.45 20.02
CA MET A 75 13.78 -4.41 19.10
C MET A 75 12.82 -5.19 18.20
N ASP A 76 11.49 -5.14 18.38
CA ASP A 76 10.57 -5.95 17.55
C ASP A 76 10.56 -5.49 16.09
N ALA A 77 10.54 -4.18 15.84
CA ALA A 77 10.70 -3.62 14.49
C ALA A 77 12.02 -4.05 13.83
N HIS A 78 13.11 -4.05 14.60
CA HIS A 78 14.40 -4.55 14.15
C HIS A 78 14.34 -6.05 13.85
N ASN A 79 13.71 -6.85 14.71
CA ASN A 79 13.54 -8.29 14.51
C ASN A 79 12.74 -8.61 13.24
N TYR A 80 11.71 -7.81 12.91
CA TYR A 80 10.97 -7.98 11.65
C TYR A 80 11.86 -7.72 10.42
N VAL A 81 12.72 -6.70 10.48
CA VAL A 81 13.67 -6.40 9.40
C VAL A 81 14.75 -7.49 9.31
N THR A 82 15.42 -7.82 10.42
CA THR A 82 16.50 -8.81 10.46
C THR A 82 16.03 -10.21 10.10
N SER A 83 14.81 -10.58 10.50
CA SER A 83 14.24 -11.90 10.18
C SER A 83 13.61 -11.95 8.77
N GLY A 84 13.73 -10.89 7.97
CA GLY A 84 13.33 -10.87 6.56
C GLY A 84 11.83 -10.69 6.30
N TRP A 85 11.04 -10.29 7.31
CA TRP A 85 9.61 -10.05 7.15
C TRP A 85 9.32 -8.76 6.37
N VAL A 86 10.27 -7.82 6.38
CA VAL A 86 10.14 -6.55 5.66
C VAL A 86 10.75 -6.70 4.26
N GLN A 87 9.90 -6.57 3.24
CA GLN A 87 10.30 -6.60 1.84
C GLN A 87 10.32 -5.19 1.26
N GLN A 88 11.19 -4.95 0.27
CA GLN A 88 11.18 -3.68 -0.44
C GLN A 88 9.88 -3.54 -1.24
N PRO A 89 9.19 -2.39 -1.16
CA PRO A 89 7.94 -2.21 -1.88
C PRO A 89 8.21 -2.15 -3.39
N ARG A 90 7.38 -2.88 -4.14
CA ARG A 90 7.36 -2.83 -5.60
C ARG A 90 6.27 -1.87 -6.03
N VAL A 91 6.62 -0.93 -6.90
CA VAL A 91 5.74 0.16 -7.32
C VAL A 91 5.52 0.09 -8.82
N ARG A 92 4.31 0.39 -9.25
CA ARG A 92 3.96 0.58 -10.65
C ARG A 92 3.25 1.92 -10.76
N ASP A 93 3.76 2.77 -11.64
CA ASP A 93 3.05 4.00 -11.98
C ASP A 93 1.82 3.64 -12.82
N LEU A 94 0.66 4.10 -12.37
CA LEU A 94 -0.61 3.86 -13.06
C LEU A 94 -0.89 4.93 -14.12
N GLY A 95 -0.05 5.96 -14.20
CA GLY A 95 -0.32 7.17 -14.96
C GLY A 95 -1.53 7.92 -14.40
N ASP A 96 -1.78 9.12 -14.92
CA ASP A 96 -3.05 9.79 -14.68
C ASP A 96 -4.14 9.01 -15.41
N ALA A 97 -4.73 8.02 -14.72
CA ALA A 97 -5.99 7.43 -15.09
C ALA A 97 -7.06 8.54 -14.97
N THR A 98 -7.11 9.40 -15.97
CA THR A 98 -8.35 10.08 -16.33
C THR A 98 -9.39 8.97 -16.38
N ALA A 99 -10.36 9.04 -15.48
CA ALA A 99 -11.61 8.36 -15.67
C ALA A 99 -12.05 8.76 -17.08
N SER A 100 -11.88 7.85 -18.05
CA SER A 100 -12.52 7.97 -19.34
C SER A 100 -14.00 7.77 -19.06
N SER A 101 -14.62 8.84 -18.59
CA SER A 101 -16.03 9.08 -18.79
C SER A 101 -16.25 8.90 -20.28
N SER A 102 -16.90 7.80 -20.60
CA SER A 102 -17.72 7.63 -21.77
C SER A 102 -18.41 8.94 -22.12
N GLU A 103 -18.05 9.54 -23.25
CA GLU A 103 -18.90 10.52 -23.89
C GLU A 103 -18.92 10.27 -25.40
N THR A 104 -20.14 9.93 -25.84
CA THR A 104 -20.71 9.79 -27.19
C THR A 104 -20.26 8.64 -28.09
#